data_AF-A0ABD6V857-F1
#
_entry.id   AF-A0ABD6V857-F1
#
_cell.length_a   1.000
_cell.length_b   1.000
_cell.length_c   1.000
_cell.angle_alpha   90.00
_cell.angle_beta   90.00
_cell.angle_gamma   90.00
#
_symmetry.space_group_name_H-M   'P 1'
#
loop_
_entity.id
_entity.type
_entity.pdbx_description
1 polymer ?
#
loop_
_entity_poly.entity_id
_entity_poly.type
_entity_poly.pdbx_seq_one_letter_code
_entity_poly.pdbx_strand_id
1 'polypeptide(L)'
;MNVLVVPMRNKGVALVHGERSRYKPIKGNVVMRAQHCDHLGRHANIAWLETGMPREPKPLPDLLDVTLATMAHNGFVLSGIEYIDGCAYAQSWWCRHA
;
A
#
# COMPACT_ATOMS: atom_id res chain seq x y z
N MET A 1 -3.47 13.36 2.08
CA MET A 1 -2.50 13.89 1.09
C MET A 1 -2.75 13.14 -0.21
N ASN A 2 -3.04 13.84 -1.30
CA ASN A 2 -3.31 13.21 -2.58
C ASN A 2 -1.99 12.77 -3.23
N VAL A 3 -1.76 11.47 -3.33
CA VAL A 3 -0.53 10.87 -3.84
C VAL A 3 -0.83 9.93 -5.00
N LEU A 4 0.18 9.67 -5.81
CA LEU A 4 0.20 8.57 -6.76
C LEU A 4 0.84 7.36 -6.10
N VAL A 5 0.11 6.25 -6.04
CA VAL A 5 0.56 4.99 -5.45
C VAL A 5 0.86 3.97 -6.54
N VAL A 6 2.03 3.35 -6.45
CA VAL A 6 2.45 2.25 -7.32
C VAL A 6 2.88 1.07 -6.44
N PRO A 7 2.24 -0.10 -6.54
CA PRO A 7 2.74 -1.32 -5.91
C PRO A 7 4.15 -1.64 -6.41
N MET A 8 5.02 -2.06 -5.52
CA MET A 8 6.39 -2.46 -5.86
C MET A 8 6.57 -3.97 -5.87
N ARG A 9 5.57 -4.71 -5.39
CA ARG A 9 5.54 -6.16 -5.31
C ARG A 9 4.20 -6.69 -5.82
N ASN A 10 4.21 -7.91 -6.34
CA ASN A 10 3.01 -8.68 -6.67
C ASN A 10 3.12 -10.03 -5.97
N LYS A 11 2.23 -10.29 -5.01
CA LYS A 11 2.25 -11.50 -4.18
C LYS A 11 3.65 -11.82 -3.63
N GLY A 12 4.32 -10.83 -3.04
CA GLY A 12 5.66 -10.98 -2.45
C GLY A 12 6.84 -10.79 -3.43
N VAL A 13 6.61 -10.93 -4.74
CA VAL A 13 7.66 -10.82 -5.76
C VAL A 13 7.87 -9.37 -6.13
N ALA A 14 9.11 -8.89 -6.05
CA ALA A 14 9.46 -7.53 -6.47
C ALA A 14 9.19 -7.33 -7.97
N LEU A 15 8.41 -6.31 -8.31
CA LEU A 15 8.22 -5.91 -9.70
C LEU A 15 9.54 -5.42 -10.27
N VAL A 16 9.87 -5.80 -11.50
CA VAL A 16 11.05 -5.27 -12.18
C VAL A 16 10.83 -3.82 -12.58
N HIS A 17 11.91 -3.07 -12.83
CA HIS A 17 11.83 -1.64 -13.12
C HIS A 17 10.84 -1.30 -14.26
N GLY A 18 10.85 -2.09 -15.34
CA GLY A 18 9.94 -1.90 -16.47
C GLY A 18 8.46 -2.12 -16.13
N GLU A 19 8.14 -3.05 -15.22
CA GLU A 19 6.77 -3.29 -14.77
C GLU A 19 6.25 -2.14 -13.91
N ARG A 20 7.08 -1.64 -12.98
CA ARG A 20 6.73 -0.48 -12.15
C ARG A 20 6.44 0.76 -12.98
N SER A 21 7.24 1.01 -14.02
CA SER A 21 7.06 2.18 -14.88
C SER A 21 5.80 2.09 -15.76
N ARG A 22 5.34 0.88 -16.11
CA ARG A 22 4.12 0.66 -16.90
C ARG A 22 2.86 0.59 -16.03
N TYR A 23 3.01 0.37 -14.73
CA TYR A 23 1.89 0.33 -13.81
C TYR A 23 1.20 1.71 -13.77
N LYS A 24 -0.10 1.74 -14.08
CA LYS A 24 -0.90 2.97 -14.00
C LYS A 24 -1.01 3.38 -12.52
N PRO A 25 -0.43 4.53 -12.10
CA PRO A 25 -0.45 4.89 -10.69
C PRO A 25 -1.88 5.15 -10.22
N ILE A 26 -2.17 4.73 -8.99
CA ILE A 26 -3.48 4.91 -8.38
C ILE A 26 -3.45 6.22 -7.60
N LYS A 27 -4.32 7.17 -7.98
CA LYS A 27 -4.42 8.47 -7.32
C LYS A 27 -5.37 8.38 -6.14
N GLY A 28 -4.93 8.77 -4.95
CA GLY A 28 -5.77 8.73 -3.76
C GLY A 28 -5.10 9.31 -2.52
N ASN A 29 -5.82 9.30 -1.41
CA ASN A 29 -5.27 9.62 -0.10
C ASN A 29 -4.80 8.34 0.59
N VAL A 30 -3.51 8.25 0.87
CA VAL A 30 -3.00 7.19 1.75
C VAL A 30 -3.33 7.59 3.19
N VAL A 31 -4.15 6.78 3.85
CA VAL A 31 -4.49 6.93 5.26
C VAL A 31 -3.82 5.80 6.02
N MET A 32 -3.24 6.12 7.17
CA MET A 32 -2.65 5.13 8.08
C MET A 32 -3.18 5.37 9.49
N ARG A 33 -3.60 4.29 10.15
CA ARG A 33 -4.02 4.33 11.56
C ARG A 33 -3.47 3.14 12.33
N ALA A 34 -3.12 3.37 13.59
CA ALA A 34 -2.88 2.31 14.54
C ALA A 34 -4.23 1.78 15.03
N GLN A 35 -4.53 0.51 14.76
CA GLN A 35 -5.78 -0.14 15.17
C GLN A 35 -5.58 -1.63 15.40
N HIS A 36 -6.56 -2.29 16.03
CA HIS A 36 -6.54 -3.74 16.18
C HIS A 36 -6.62 -4.40 14.81
N CYS A 37 -5.78 -5.40 14.57
CA CYS A 37 -5.73 -6.14 13.32
C CYS A 37 -6.04 -7.60 13.59
N ASP A 38 -7.21 -8.07 13.14
CA ASP A 38 -7.68 -9.43 13.36
C ASP A 38 -6.71 -10.48 12.79
N HIS A 39 -6.13 -10.20 11.62
CA HIS A 39 -5.16 -11.08 10.97
C HIS A 39 -3.86 -11.27 11.77
N LEU A 40 -3.50 -10.30 12.62
CA LEU A 40 -2.27 -10.33 13.42
C LEU A 40 -2.54 -10.60 14.91
N GLY A 41 -3.79 -10.56 15.35
CA GLY A 41 -4.17 -10.71 16.77
C GLY A 41 -3.63 -9.60 17.69
N ARG A 42 -3.23 -8.45 17.14
CA ARG A 42 -2.64 -7.33 17.91
C ARG A 42 -2.93 -5.97 17.28
N HIS A 43 -2.62 -4.89 18.00
CA HIS A 43 -2.56 -3.57 17.40
C HIS A 43 -1.40 -3.47 16.41
N ALA A 44 -1.68 -2.87 15.26
CA ALA A 44 -0.71 -2.64 14.19
C ALA A 44 -1.06 -1.35 13.44
N ASN A 45 -0.06 -0.78 12.76
CA ASN A 45 -0.31 0.27 11.79
C ASN A 45 -0.95 -0.36 10.54
N ILE A 46 -2.10 0.14 10.14
CA ILE A 46 -2.81 -0.31 8.94
C ILE A 46 -2.92 0.88 8.01
N ALA A 47 -2.51 0.71 6.75
CA ALA A 47 -2.65 1.72 5.70
C ALA A 47 -3.63 1.27 4.62
N TRP A 48 -4.43 2.19 4.12
CA TRP A 48 -5.35 1.99 3.01
C TRP A 48 -5.39 3.23 2.10
N LEU A 49 -5.93 3.04 0.90
CA LEU A 49 -6.09 4.10 -0.09
C LEU A 49 -7.55 4.53 -0.19
N GLU A 50 -7.82 5.83 0.01
CA GLU A 50 -9.13 6.43 -0.22
C GLU A 50 -9.14 7.17 -1.58
N THR A 51 -9.95 6.68 -2.51
CA THR A 51 -10.06 7.22 -3.89
C THR A 51 -11.29 8.09 -4.13
N GLY A 52 -12.03 8.46 -3.06
CA GLY A 52 -13.08 9.48 -3.08
C GLY A 52 -14.51 8.97 -3.35
N MET A 53 -14.70 7.78 -3.91
CA MET A 53 -16.03 7.17 -4.09
C MET A 53 -16.28 6.03 -3.10
N PRO A 54 -17.23 6.15 -2.14
CA PRO A 54 -17.44 5.16 -1.07
C PRO A 54 -17.88 3.76 -1.53
N ARG A 55 -18.36 3.62 -2.76
CA ARG A 55 -18.92 2.36 -3.31
C ARG A 55 -18.02 1.67 -4.33
N GLU A 56 -16.89 2.27 -4.68
CA GLU A 56 -15.95 1.60 -5.58
C GLU A 56 -15.16 0.54 -4.83
N PRO A 57 -14.83 -0.59 -5.48
CA PRO A 57 -13.89 -1.56 -4.92
C PRO A 57 -12.59 -0.86 -4.54
N LYS A 58 -12.02 -1.23 -3.39
CA LYS A 58 -10.70 -0.74 -3.02
C LYS A 58 -9.70 -1.12 -4.13
N PRO A 59 -8.90 -0.17 -4.63
CA PRO A 59 -7.97 -0.43 -5.73
C PRO A 59 -6.76 -1.27 -5.30
N LEU A 60 -6.47 -1.30 -3.98
CA LEU A 60 -5.46 -2.15 -3.34
C LEU A 60 -6.05 -2.73 -2.05
N PRO A 61 -5.63 -3.93 -1.63
CA PRO A 61 -5.88 -4.44 -0.27
C PRO A 61 -5.33 -3.49 0.79
N ASP A 62 -5.76 -3.65 2.05
CA ASP A 62 -5.16 -2.91 3.15
C ASP A 62 -3.75 -3.46 3.43
N LEU A 63 -2.78 -2.55 3.61
CA LEU A 63 -1.42 -2.90 4.00
C LEU A 63 -1.37 -2.95 5.53
N LEU A 64 -1.03 -4.11 6.07
CA LEU A 64 -0.99 -4.39 7.51
C LEU A 64 0.43 -4.32 8.05
N ASP A 65 0.57 -4.04 9.34
CA ASP A 65 1.84 -3.91 10.06
C ASP A 65 2.83 -2.96 9.36
N VAL A 66 2.30 -1.81 8.95
CA VAL A 66 3.00 -0.89 8.06
C VAL A 66 4.21 -0.26 8.73
N THR A 67 5.30 -0.25 7.97
CA THR A 67 6.54 0.45 8.27
C THR A 67 6.87 1.43 7.14
N LEU A 68 7.46 2.57 7.50
CA LEU A 68 8.05 3.50 6.54
C LEU A 68 9.43 2.97 6.16
N ALA A 69 9.54 2.34 5.00
CA ALA A 69 10.79 1.69 4.56
C ALA A 69 11.80 2.71 4.02
N THR A 70 11.34 3.75 3.33
CA THR A 70 12.20 4.81 2.79
C THR A 70 11.39 6.09 2.64
N MET A 71 12.01 7.25 2.81
CA MET A 71 11.40 8.56 2.59
C MET A 71 12.39 9.48 1.88
N ALA A 72 11.91 10.22 0.90
CA ALA A 72 12.64 11.24 0.15
C ALA A 72 11.75 12.47 -0.06
N HIS A 73 12.33 13.54 -0.61
CA HIS A 73 11.60 14.81 -0.84
C HIS A 73 10.36 14.65 -1.74
N ASN A 74 10.37 13.69 -2.67
CA ASN A 74 9.31 13.50 -3.67
C ASN A 74 8.36 12.34 -3.37
N GLY A 75 8.56 11.63 -2.26
CA GLY A 75 7.74 10.47 -1.93
C GLY A 75 8.34 9.57 -0.85
N PHE A 76 7.66 8.48 -0.59
CA PHE A 76 8.03 7.50 0.42
C PHE A 76 7.59 6.10 0.00
N VAL A 77 8.14 5.10 0.66
CA VAL A 77 7.78 3.70 0.47
C VAL A 77 7.21 3.17 1.78
N LEU A 78 5.96 2.73 1.75
CA LEU A 78 5.37 1.94 2.82
C LEU A 78 5.60 0.46 2.54
N SER A 79 5.93 -0.32 3.56
CA SER A 79 6.03 -1.78 3.47
C SER A 79 5.26 -2.44 4.58
N GLY A 80 4.66 -3.59 4.29
CA GLY A 80 3.85 -4.33 5.23
C GLY A 80 3.38 -5.64 4.62
N ILE A 81 2.23 -6.12 5.08
CA ILE A 81 1.64 -7.40 4.66
C ILE A 81 0.28 -7.12 4.04
N GLU A 82 0.03 -7.63 2.84
CA GLU A 82 -1.33 -7.72 2.30
C GLU A 82 -1.81 -9.17 2.39
N TYR A 83 -3.06 -9.37 2.80
CA TYR A 83 -3.72 -10.66 2.70
C TYR A 83 -4.49 -10.73 1.38
N ILE A 84 -4.05 -11.63 0.50
CA ILE A 84 -4.61 -11.82 -0.85
C ILE A 84 -4.91 -13.32 -1.00
N ASP A 85 -6.15 -13.65 -1.36
CA ASP A 85 -6.60 -15.04 -1.58
C ASP A 85 -6.28 -15.98 -0.40
N GLY A 86 -6.38 -15.49 0.85
CA GLY A 86 -6.09 -16.26 2.07
C GLY A 86 -4.61 -16.42 2.41
N CYS A 87 -3.70 -15.82 1.63
CA CYS A 87 -2.26 -15.85 1.88
C CYS A 87 -1.72 -14.48 2.28
N ALA A 88 -0.77 -14.46 3.22
CA ALA A 88 -0.06 -13.27 3.62
C ALA A 88 1.16 -13.03 2.71
N TYR A 89 1.21 -11.87 2.05
CA TYR A 89 2.33 -11.50 1.19
C TYR A 89 3.00 -10.22 1.67
N ALA A 90 4.34 -10.24 1.70
CA ALA A 90 5.13 -9.02 1.90
C ALA A 90 4.90 -8.07 0.72
N GLN A 91 4.49 -6.85 1.00
CA GLN A 91 4.09 -5.88 -0.01
C GLN A 91 4.67 -4.51 0.29
N SER A 92 4.80 -3.70 -0.75
CA SER A 92 5.36 -2.36 -0.65
C SER A 92 4.68 -1.42 -1.63
N TRP A 93 4.38 -0.21 -1.18
CA TRP A 93 3.75 0.85 -1.96
C TRP A 93 4.72 2.01 -2.11
N TRP A 94 5.02 2.39 -3.35
CA TRP A 94 5.69 3.65 -3.62
C TRP A 94 4.65 4.76 -3.74
N CYS A 95 4.64 5.65 -2.76
CA CYS A 95 3.75 6.79 -2.66
C CYS A 95 4.53 8.05 -3.02
N ARG A 96 4.15 8.73 -4.10
CA ARG A 96 4.81 9.95 -4.56
C ARG A 96 3.83 11.08 -4.76
N HIS A 97 4.32 12.32 -4.69
CA HIS A 97 3.50 13.46 -5.05
C HIS A 97 2.99 13.32 -6.48
N ALA A 98 1.74 13.72 -6.70
CA ALA A 98 1.13 13.74 -8.04
C ALA A 98 1.75 14.80 -8.94
#